data_AF-A0A5C8UQA5-F1
#
_entry.id   AF-A0A5C8UQA5-F1
#
_cell.length_a   1.000
_cell.length_b   1.000
_cell.length_c   1.000
_cell.angle_alpha   90.00
_cell.angle_beta   90.00
_cell.angle_gamma   90.00
#
_symmetry.space_group_name_H-M   'P 1'
#
loop_
_entity.id
_entity.type
_entity.pdbx_description
1 polymer ?
#
loop_
_entity_poly.entity_id
_entity_poly.type
_entity_poly.pdbx_seq_one_letter_code
_entity_poly.pdbx_strand_id
1 'polypeptide(L)'
;MSDHHDLLLHYNGWLFWREASDDEKTRQLSYQRSIAERAVARFGEAVFVSELAMVAPDALALGARSCVAAHAYLTGTIDAGDDCTINVFSVVRGRVTLGDGVRIGAHTSILGFNHSMEPDRPVFRQPIVERGIVIGDDVWIGSNALILDGVTVGSHAVIAAGAVVTRDVAEWAIVGGNPARFLRDRRVPKAPEPRGGLARRLADFADRARADADAIIERSWEPDALSADGESPGRYVDAPGARASLRPHADAVEIGMLLSGRPPRQLEAAEHARRLRQNQDPVTGLTAEVDSAGRHGTAPTGFTDGAAQYHVLSLGYALDLLGSSLEHPIGAVARMTQADIIEFCETQPWASAGWSSGAAIDSLGTSLFRNLARDGDDRSARRNLDTLIGWLHTHASRDTGMWSAARPSDGLLQPVNGFYRASRGTFAQFGLPIPNAERVIDTVFDQLADDRHFGPGRTTACTMLDVAHPLWLTRHTGHRREEVHAFAAESIDQILGHWAPGAGFGFRFSPTSGPNAVDHLPGLQGTEMWLATLWYLADLLGISESLGYRPRGVHRPEPAHDLGG
;
A
#
# COMPACT_ATOMS: atom_id res chain seq x y z
N MET A 1 0.08 13.83 -50.55
CA MET A 1 -0.24 14.41 -49.22
C MET A 1 -1.74 14.72 -49.06
N SER A 2 -2.60 14.53 -50.08
CA SER A 2 -4.05 14.86 -50.00
C SER A 2 -4.89 13.82 -49.24
N ASP A 3 -4.75 12.52 -49.49
CA ASP A 3 -5.68 11.51 -48.94
C ASP A 3 -5.70 11.40 -47.40
N HIS A 4 -4.60 11.76 -46.73
CA HIS A 4 -4.54 11.74 -45.26
C HIS A 4 -5.25 12.94 -44.61
N HIS A 5 -5.40 14.06 -45.34
CA HIS A 5 -6.07 15.24 -44.81
C HIS A 5 -7.59 15.06 -44.81
N ASP A 6 -8.14 14.54 -45.91
CA ASP A 6 -9.57 14.24 -46.05
C ASP A 6 -10.05 13.29 -44.94
N LEU A 7 -9.30 12.21 -44.69
CA LEU A 7 -9.62 11.27 -43.61
C LEU A 7 -9.57 11.93 -42.23
N LEU A 8 -8.66 12.87 -41.98
CA LEU A 8 -8.49 13.48 -40.66
C LEU A 8 -9.76 14.21 -40.21
N LEU A 9 -10.46 14.89 -41.12
CA LEU A 9 -11.70 15.61 -40.80
C LEU A 9 -12.85 14.67 -40.42
N HIS A 10 -12.89 13.46 -40.98
CA HIS A 10 -13.88 12.45 -40.59
C HIS A 10 -13.73 11.98 -39.13
N TYR A 11 -12.50 11.93 -38.60
CA TYR A 11 -12.23 11.56 -37.21
C TYR A 11 -12.28 12.77 -36.26
N ASN A 12 -12.21 14.00 -36.80
CA ASN A 12 -12.15 15.24 -36.03
C ASN A 12 -13.21 16.26 -36.52
N GLY A 13 -14.48 15.85 -36.53
CA GLY A 13 -15.58 16.61 -37.16
C GLY A 13 -15.76 18.05 -36.69
N TRP A 14 -15.32 18.39 -35.47
CA TRP A 14 -15.33 19.77 -34.94
C TRP A 14 -14.37 20.72 -35.68
N LEU A 15 -13.44 20.20 -36.48
CA LEU A 15 -12.52 20.98 -37.31
C LEU A 15 -13.07 21.26 -38.71
N PHE A 16 -14.07 20.50 -39.15
CA PHE A 16 -14.49 20.44 -40.56
C PHE A 16 -14.80 21.82 -41.14
N TRP A 17 -15.70 22.59 -40.53
CA TRP A 17 -16.12 23.88 -41.10
C TRP A 17 -15.02 24.94 -41.10
N ARG A 18 -13.97 24.76 -40.30
CA ARG A 18 -12.81 25.66 -40.23
C ARG A 18 -11.74 25.29 -41.26
N GLU A 19 -11.53 24.00 -41.49
CA GLU A 19 -10.35 23.50 -42.21
C GLU A 19 -10.67 22.91 -43.59
N ALA A 20 -11.93 22.49 -43.82
CA ALA A 20 -12.36 21.94 -45.10
C ALA A 20 -12.35 22.99 -46.23
N SER A 21 -12.02 22.51 -47.43
CA SER A 21 -12.21 23.23 -48.68
C SER A 21 -13.69 23.48 -49.00
N ASP A 22 -13.97 24.41 -49.92
CA ASP A 22 -15.34 24.72 -50.33
C ASP A 22 -16.03 23.54 -51.05
N ASP A 23 -15.26 22.72 -51.76
CA ASP A 23 -15.75 21.49 -52.39
C ASP A 23 -16.18 20.45 -51.35
N GLU A 24 -15.37 20.24 -50.31
CA GLU A 24 -15.70 19.36 -49.18
C GLU A 24 -16.95 19.86 -48.44
N LYS A 25 -17.05 21.16 -48.16
CA LYS A 25 -18.25 21.77 -47.55
C LYS A 25 -19.50 21.55 -48.41
N THR A 26 -19.37 21.69 -49.73
CA THR A 26 -20.46 21.45 -50.69
C THR A 26 -20.88 19.97 -50.70
N ARG A 27 -19.91 19.06 -50.64
CA ARG A 27 -20.15 17.61 -50.52
C ARG A 27 -20.86 17.28 -49.21
N GLN A 28 -20.42 17.85 -48.09
CA GLN A 28 -21.03 17.65 -46.77
C GLN A 28 -22.50 18.08 -46.73
N LEU A 29 -22.83 19.25 -47.30
CA LEU A 29 -24.22 19.72 -47.41
C LEU A 29 -25.07 18.82 -48.29
N SER A 30 -24.49 18.28 -49.38
CA SER A 30 -25.18 17.34 -50.26
C SER A 30 -25.43 16.00 -49.57
N TYR A 31 -24.48 15.52 -48.77
CA TYR A 31 -24.64 14.32 -47.96
C TYR A 31 -25.72 14.49 -46.88
N GLN A 32 -25.78 15.64 -46.21
CA GLN A 32 -26.88 15.94 -45.27
C GLN A 32 -28.26 15.94 -45.93
N ARG A 33 -28.37 16.53 -47.14
CA ARG A 33 -29.62 16.47 -47.92
C ARG A 33 -30.03 15.03 -48.24
N SER A 34 -29.10 14.17 -48.63
CA SER A 34 -29.43 12.76 -48.92
C SER A 34 -29.90 11.98 -47.68
N ILE A 35 -29.47 12.38 -46.48
CA ILE A 35 -30.03 11.84 -45.22
C ILE A 35 -31.47 12.35 -45.01
N ALA A 36 -31.73 13.64 -45.24
CA ALA A 36 -33.06 14.22 -45.10
C ALA A 36 -34.08 13.72 -46.15
N GLU A 37 -33.62 13.21 -47.29
CA GLU A 37 -34.48 12.57 -48.29
C GLU A 37 -34.95 11.17 -47.87
N ARG A 38 -34.22 10.49 -46.97
CA ARG A 38 -34.50 9.11 -46.54
C ARG A 38 -35.00 8.96 -45.10
N ALA A 39 -34.98 10.02 -44.31
CA ALA A 39 -35.42 10.05 -42.91
C ALA A 39 -35.95 11.44 -42.53
N VAL A 40 -36.68 11.55 -41.41
CA VAL A 40 -37.11 12.86 -40.88
C VAL A 40 -35.89 13.55 -40.24
N ALA A 41 -35.09 14.26 -41.03
CA ALA A 41 -33.85 14.88 -40.56
C ALA A 41 -33.84 16.41 -40.61
N ARG A 42 -33.21 17.04 -39.62
CA ARG A 42 -32.96 18.49 -39.51
C ARG A 42 -31.53 18.73 -39.07
N PHE A 43 -30.84 19.65 -39.74
CA PHE A 43 -29.46 20.00 -39.45
C PHE A 43 -29.35 21.52 -39.25
N GLY A 44 -28.76 21.92 -38.12
CA GLY A 44 -28.43 23.30 -37.82
C GLY A 44 -27.24 23.82 -38.62
N GLU A 45 -26.87 25.07 -38.37
CA GLU A 45 -25.70 25.69 -38.99
C GLU A 45 -24.42 24.94 -38.61
N ALA A 46 -23.51 24.76 -39.57
CA ALA A 46 -22.20 24.14 -39.34
C ALA A 46 -22.26 22.74 -38.68
N VAL A 47 -23.29 21.94 -38.96
CA VAL A 47 -23.31 20.53 -38.59
C VAL A 47 -22.35 19.73 -39.47
N PHE A 48 -21.65 18.76 -38.90
CA PHE A 48 -20.86 17.78 -39.64
C PHE A 48 -21.36 16.35 -39.39
N VAL A 49 -21.48 15.56 -40.45
CA VAL A 49 -21.81 14.13 -40.38
C VAL A 49 -20.86 13.41 -41.31
N SER A 50 -19.96 12.62 -40.73
CA SER A 50 -19.00 11.84 -41.50
C SER A 50 -19.69 10.85 -42.42
N GLU A 51 -19.28 10.80 -43.69
CA GLU A 51 -19.73 9.77 -44.64
C GLU A 51 -19.31 8.34 -44.23
N LEU A 52 -18.31 8.22 -43.34
CA LEU A 52 -17.89 6.94 -42.75
C LEU A 52 -18.76 6.49 -41.56
N ALA A 53 -19.75 7.28 -41.15
CA ALA A 53 -20.68 6.90 -40.09
C ALA A 53 -21.87 6.12 -40.66
N MET A 54 -22.38 5.14 -39.91
CA MET A 54 -23.63 4.48 -40.24
C MET A 54 -24.80 5.28 -39.65
N VAL A 55 -25.46 6.07 -40.49
CA VAL A 55 -26.60 6.91 -40.10
C VAL A 55 -27.86 6.41 -40.82
N ALA A 56 -28.76 5.77 -40.07
CA ALA A 56 -30.07 5.31 -40.56
C ALA A 56 -31.17 5.51 -39.47
N PRO A 57 -31.45 6.76 -39.08
CA PRO A 57 -32.45 7.10 -38.09
C PRO A 57 -33.88 7.08 -38.67
N ASP A 58 -34.88 6.93 -37.81
CA ASP A 58 -36.28 7.25 -38.14
C ASP A 58 -36.46 8.77 -38.17
N ALA A 59 -35.88 9.45 -37.17
CA ALA A 59 -35.80 10.90 -37.08
C ALA A 59 -34.46 11.35 -36.48
N LEU A 60 -33.87 12.40 -37.04
CA LEU A 60 -32.58 12.94 -36.61
C LEU A 60 -32.58 14.47 -36.63
N ALA A 61 -32.52 15.10 -35.46
CA ALA A 61 -32.25 16.51 -35.34
C ALA A 61 -30.85 16.71 -34.75
N LEU A 62 -30.02 17.52 -35.40
CA LEU A 62 -28.73 17.96 -34.90
C LEU A 62 -28.70 19.50 -34.91
N GLY A 63 -28.52 20.11 -33.74
CA GLY A 63 -28.35 21.55 -33.57
C GLY A 63 -27.06 22.09 -34.16
N ALA A 64 -26.90 23.41 -34.13
CA ALA A 64 -25.76 24.08 -34.75
C ALA A 64 -24.42 23.62 -34.16
N ARG A 65 -23.39 23.52 -35.00
CA ARG A 65 -22.01 23.13 -34.64
C ARG A 65 -21.89 21.71 -34.04
N SER A 66 -22.93 20.89 -34.15
CA SER A 66 -22.89 19.49 -33.72
C SER A 66 -22.21 18.60 -34.76
N CYS A 67 -21.50 17.55 -34.33
CA CYS A 67 -20.80 16.65 -35.23
C CYS A 67 -20.96 15.15 -34.91
N VAL A 68 -21.05 14.34 -35.97
CA VAL A 68 -21.01 12.88 -35.95
C VAL A 68 -19.74 12.40 -36.65
N ALA A 69 -18.83 11.78 -35.89
CA ALA A 69 -17.54 11.33 -36.39
C ALA A 69 -17.61 9.96 -37.11
N ALA A 70 -16.50 9.58 -37.75
CA ALA A 70 -16.35 8.32 -38.46
C ALA A 70 -16.74 7.09 -37.61
N HIS A 71 -17.39 6.12 -38.26
CA HIS A 71 -17.78 4.83 -37.66
C HIS A 71 -18.76 4.92 -36.47
N ALA A 72 -19.32 6.10 -36.19
CA ALA A 72 -20.46 6.19 -35.29
C ALA A 72 -21.68 5.47 -35.92
N TYR A 73 -22.53 4.87 -35.08
CA TYR A 73 -23.72 4.15 -35.50
C TYR A 73 -24.99 4.73 -34.87
N LEU A 74 -25.84 5.35 -35.70
CA LEU A 74 -27.04 6.09 -35.30
C LEU A 74 -28.30 5.49 -35.93
N THR A 75 -29.26 5.05 -35.11
CA THR A 75 -30.59 4.53 -35.53
C THR A 75 -31.69 4.92 -34.55
N GLY A 76 -32.94 5.02 -34.98
CA GLY A 76 -34.06 5.41 -34.11
C GLY A 76 -34.35 6.91 -34.16
N THR A 77 -34.83 7.48 -33.05
CA THR A 77 -35.18 8.90 -32.93
C THR A 77 -34.15 9.63 -32.07
N ILE A 78 -33.34 10.48 -32.68
CA ILE A 78 -32.24 11.20 -32.01
C ILE A 78 -32.46 12.69 -32.18
N ASP A 79 -32.53 13.41 -31.07
CA ASP A 79 -32.65 14.87 -31.03
C ASP A 79 -31.48 15.43 -30.21
N ALA A 80 -30.56 16.13 -30.86
CA ALA A 80 -29.40 16.71 -30.21
C ALA A 80 -29.37 18.22 -30.41
N GLY A 81 -29.12 18.95 -29.33
CA GLY A 81 -28.95 20.40 -29.33
C GLY A 81 -27.70 20.88 -30.08
N ASP A 82 -27.34 22.12 -29.79
CA ASP A 82 -26.15 22.79 -30.33
C ASP A 82 -24.87 22.21 -29.72
N ASP A 83 -23.73 22.36 -30.41
CA ASP A 83 -22.39 22.07 -29.91
C ASP A 83 -22.16 20.63 -29.39
N CYS A 84 -22.94 19.65 -29.86
CA CYS A 84 -22.80 18.25 -29.46
C CYS A 84 -21.74 17.51 -30.28
N THR A 85 -20.99 16.61 -29.65
CA THR A 85 -20.05 15.73 -30.37
C THR A 85 -20.35 14.27 -30.10
N ILE A 86 -20.64 13.52 -31.16
CA ILE A 86 -20.71 12.05 -31.17
C ILE A 86 -19.43 11.52 -31.80
N ASN A 87 -18.50 11.04 -30.96
CA ASN A 87 -17.15 10.67 -31.39
C ASN A 87 -17.10 9.25 -31.97
N VAL A 88 -15.94 8.89 -32.51
CA VAL A 88 -15.74 7.68 -33.32
C VAL A 88 -16.15 6.41 -32.59
N PHE A 89 -16.71 5.47 -33.35
CA PHE A 89 -17.20 4.17 -32.86
C PHE A 89 -18.30 4.24 -31.78
N SER A 90 -18.90 5.40 -31.54
CA SER A 90 -20.02 5.53 -30.61
C SER A 90 -21.31 5.00 -31.23
N VAL A 91 -22.15 4.37 -30.42
CA VAL A 91 -23.43 3.78 -30.82
C VAL A 91 -24.54 4.54 -30.12
N VAL A 92 -25.45 5.17 -30.86
CA VAL A 92 -26.62 5.90 -30.32
C VAL A 92 -27.86 5.33 -30.97
N ARG A 93 -28.71 4.67 -30.19
CA ARG A 93 -29.84 3.89 -30.73
C ARG A 93 -31.10 4.02 -29.90
N GLY A 94 -32.27 4.00 -30.54
CA GLY A 94 -33.59 4.14 -29.90
C GLY A 94 -33.99 5.61 -29.77
N ARG A 95 -34.75 5.96 -28.73
CA ARG A 95 -35.15 7.35 -28.44
C ARG A 95 -34.15 8.03 -27.53
N VAL A 96 -33.43 9.02 -28.05
CA VAL A 96 -32.39 9.74 -27.29
C VAL A 96 -32.52 11.25 -27.52
N THR A 97 -32.59 12.01 -26.43
CA THR A 97 -32.54 13.47 -26.45
C THR A 97 -31.28 13.96 -25.76
N LEU A 98 -30.53 14.86 -26.41
CA LEU A 98 -29.33 15.51 -25.89
C LEU A 98 -29.57 17.03 -25.87
N GLY A 99 -29.28 17.66 -24.74
CA GLY A 99 -29.22 19.13 -24.62
C GLY A 99 -28.04 19.73 -25.37
N ASP A 100 -27.72 20.98 -25.08
CA ASP A 100 -26.62 21.70 -25.72
C ASP A 100 -25.26 21.31 -25.13
N GLY A 101 -24.21 21.27 -25.95
CA GLY A 101 -22.83 21.10 -25.50
C GLY A 101 -22.46 19.69 -25.02
N VAL A 102 -23.26 18.66 -25.33
CA VAL A 102 -23.00 17.28 -24.88
C VAL A 102 -21.77 16.68 -25.58
N ARG A 103 -20.82 16.17 -24.80
CA ARG A 103 -19.57 15.57 -25.31
C ARG A 103 -19.57 14.06 -25.09
N ILE A 104 -19.69 13.29 -26.17
CA ILE A 104 -19.67 11.82 -26.12
C ILE A 104 -18.29 11.32 -26.57
N GLY A 105 -17.57 10.67 -25.65
CA GLY A 105 -16.29 10.03 -25.92
C GLY A 105 -16.40 8.81 -26.82
N ALA A 106 -15.29 8.43 -27.45
CA ALA A 106 -15.25 7.32 -28.40
C ALA A 106 -15.72 5.99 -27.77
N HIS A 107 -16.27 5.09 -28.59
CA HIS A 107 -16.77 3.77 -28.18
C HIS A 107 -17.94 3.79 -27.17
N THR A 108 -18.56 4.93 -26.93
CA THR A 108 -19.71 5.02 -26.00
C THR A 108 -20.96 4.41 -26.62
N SER A 109 -21.76 3.70 -25.82
CA SER A 109 -23.07 3.16 -26.22
C SER A 109 -24.20 3.83 -25.45
N ILE A 110 -25.15 4.45 -26.16
CA ILE A 110 -26.36 5.07 -25.62
C ILE A 110 -27.55 4.32 -26.23
N LEU A 111 -28.23 3.52 -25.41
CA LEU A 111 -29.25 2.58 -25.88
C LEU A 111 -30.61 2.95 -25.26
N GLY A 112 -31.35 3.83 -25.93
CA GLY A 112 -32.69 4.29 -25.56
C GLY A 112 -33.80 3.29 -25.90
N PHE A 113 -33.49 1.99 -25.87
CA PHE A 113 -34.42 0.88 -26.01
C PHE A 113 -33.85 -0.36 -25.31
N ASN A 114 -34.70 -1.32 -24.97
CA ASN A 114 -34.29 -2.60 -24.41
C ASN A 114 -35.25 -3.73 -24.83
N HIS A 115 -34.90 -4.98 -24.56
CA HIS A 115 -35.84 -6.10 -24.66
C HIS A 115 -36.53 -6.33 -23.32
N SER A 116 -37.81 -6.68 -23.36
CA SER A 116 -38.49 -7.26 -22.21
C SER A 116 -37.81 -8.57 -21.77
N MET A 117 -37.96 -8.96 -20.51
CA MET A 117 -37.36 -10.17 -19.95
C MET A 117 -38.39 -11.01 -19.16
N GLU A 118 -39.68 -10.83 -19.44
CA GLU A 118 -40.75 -11.57 -18.77
C GLU A 118 -40.61 -13.09 -18.99
N PRO A 119 -40.87 -13.93 -17.97
CA PRO A 119 -40.65 -15.37 -18.07
C PRO A 119 -41.66 -16.11 -18.97
N ASP A 120 -42.67 -15.41 -19.50
CA ASP A 120 -43.78 -16.00 -20.26
C ASP A 120 -43.42 -16.44 -21.69
N ARG A 121 -42.28 -15.98 -22.22
CA ARG A 121 -41.80 -16.33 -23.58
C ARG A 121 -40.27 -16.30 -23.68
N PRO A 122 -39.69 -17.04 -24.66
CA PRO A 122 -38.25 -17.01 -24.91
C PRO A 122 -37.73 -15.60 -25.25
N VAL A 123 -36.49 -15.31 -24.83
CA VAL A 123 -35.84 -13.99 -24.99
C VAL A 123 -35.90 -13.45 -26.42
N PHE A 124 -35.68 -14.27 -27.44
CA PHE A 124 -35.69 -13.82 -28.85
C PHE A 124 -37.08 -13.40 -29.37
N ARG A 125 -38.15 -13.68 -28.62
CA ARG A 125 -39.54 -13.26 -28.91
C ARG A 125 -40.02 -12.14 -27.99
N GLN A 126 -39.14 -11.63 -27.14
CA GLN A 126 -39.48 -10.54 -26.24
C GLN A 126 -39.68 -9.25 -27.03
N PRO A 127 -40.74 -8.48 -26.75
CA PRO A 127 -40.94 -7.19 -27.40
C PRO A 127 -39.80 -6.22 -27.05
N ILE A 128 -39.54 -5.28 -27.95
CA ILE A 128 -38.71 -4.11 -27.67
C ILE A 128 -39.54 -3.14 -26.82
N VAL A 129 -38.92 -2.59 -25.79
CA VAL A 129 -39.42 -1.52 -24.94
C VAL A 129 -38.56 -0.29 -25.18
N GLU A 130 -39.18 0.89 -25.28
CA GLU A 130 -38.49 2.15 -25.58
C GLU A 130 -38.96 3.22 -24.58
N ARG A 131 -38.29 3.32 -23.42
CA ARG A 131 -38.55 4.42 -22.47
C ARG A 131 -37.87 5.71 -22.91
N GLY A 132 -36.74 5.57 -23.61
CA GLY A 132 -35.89 6.65 -24.08
C GLY A 132 -34.88 7.10 -23.04
N ILE A 133 -33.92 7.91 -23.49
CA ILE A 133 -32.87 8.52 -22.66
C ILE A 133 -32.92 10.04 -22.85
N VAL A 134 -32.80 10.78 -21.75
CA VAL A 134 -32.70 12.24 -21.76
C VAL A 134 -31.38 12.65 -21.14
N ILE A 135 -30.57 13.41 -21.86
CA ILE A 135 -29.30 13.96 -21.39
C ILE A 135 -29.40 15.48 -21.44
N GLY A 136 -29.18 16.15 -20.31
CA GLY A 136 -29.22 17.61 -20.20
C GLY A 136 -28.02 18.31 -20.84
N ASP A 137 -27.92 19.62 -20.60
CA ASP A 137 -26.89 20.49 -21.18
C ASP A 137 -25.51 20.29 -20.52
N ASP A 138 -24.42 20.55 -21.27
CA ASP A 138 -23.03 20.53 -20.78
C ASP A 138 -22.63 19.22 -20.08
N VAL A 139 -23.12 18.09 -20.60
CA VAL A 139 -22.79 16.75 -20.09
C VAL A 139 -21.55 16.20 -20.79
N TRP A 140 -20.59 15.69 -20.03
CA TRP A 140 -19.45 14.93 -20.57
C TRP A 140 -19.61 13.44 -20.30
N ILE A 141 -19.64 12.65 -21.36
CA ILE A 141 -19.66 11.19 -21.33
C ILE A 141 -18.30 10.67 -21.75
N GLY A 142 -17.57 10.09 -20.80
CA GLY A 142 -16.25 9.50 -21.03
C GLY A 142 -16.31 8.32 -21.98
N SER A 143 -15.20 8.06 -22.67
CA SER A 143 -15.09 6.97 -23.64
C SER A 143 -15.49 5.61 -23.06
N ASN A 144 -16.06 4.76 -23.91
CA ASN A 144 -16.47 3.39 -23.57
C ASN A 144 -17.54 3.31 -22.44
N ALA A 145 -18.29 4.38 -22.18
CA ALA A 145 -19.42 4.34 -21.26
C ALA A 145 -20.66 3.69 -21.91
N LEU A 146 -21.56 3.17 -21.10
CA LEU A 146 -22.84 2.59 -21.50
C LEU A 146 -23.99 3.26 -20.73
N ILE A 147 -24.96 3.83 -21.43
CA ILE A 147 -26.17 4.42 -20.84
C ILE A 147 -27.38 3.60 -21.29
N LEU A 148 -28.14 3.09 -20.31
CA LEU A 148 -29.29 2.20 -20.55
C LEU A 148 -30.61 2.96 -20.65
N ASP A 149 -31.58 2.32 -21.32
CA ASP A 149 -32.94 2.82 -21.53
C ASP A 149 -33.63 3.30 -20.24
N GLY A 150 -34.34 4.43 -20.33
CA GLY A 150 -35.08 5.04 -19.23
C GLY A 150 -34.27 5.93 -18.29
N VAL A 151 -33.00 6.19 -18.59
CA VAL A 151 -32.14 7.05 -17.76
C VAL A 151 -32.28 8.52 -18.15
N THR A 152 -32.39 9.38 -17.15
CA THR A 152 -32.21 10.83 -17.25
C THR A 152 -30.86 11.24 -16.66
N VAL A 153 -30.03 11.94 -17.43
CA VAL A 153 -28.77 12.54 -16.99
C VAL A 153 -28.96 14.05 -16.88
N GLY A 154 -28.86 14.58 -15.66
CA GLY A 154 -28.97 16.02 -15.41
C GLY A 154 -27.83 16.83 -16.01
N SER A 155 -28.07 18.13 -16.23
CA SER A 155 -27.09 19.05 -16.82
C SER A 155 -25.78 19.11 -16.03
N HIS A 156 -24.69 19.48 -16.69
CA HIS A 156 -23.35 19.61 -16.13
C HIS A 156 -22.73 18.32 -15.56
N ALA A 157 -23.40 17.17 -15.69
CA ALA A 157 -22.92 15.90 -15.18
C ALA A 157 -21.70 15.37 -15.95
N VAL A 158 -20.90 14.55 -15.28
CA VAL A 158 -19.77 13.84 -15.88
C VAL A 158 -19.93 12.34 -15.65
N ILE A 159 -20.03 11.59 -16.74
CA ILE A 159 -20.02 10.13 -16.74
C ILE A 159 -18.58 9.68 -16.99
N ALA A 160 -17.95 9.03 -16.01
CA ALA A 160 -16.59 8.56 -16.15
C ALA A 160 -16.46 7.51 -17.27
N ALA A 161 -15.27 7.40 -17.86
CA ALA A 161 -14.97 6.39 -18.87
C ALA A 161 -15.26 4.97 -18.33
N GLY A 162 -15.82 4.11 -19.20
CA GLY A 162 -16.16 2.73 -18.83
C GLY A 162 -17.36 2.57 -17.89
N ALA A 163 -18.07 3.65 -17.52
CA ALA A 163 -19.20 3.56 -16.61
C ALA A 163 -20.43 2.90 -17.26
N VAL A 164 -21.21 2.14 -16.47
CA VAL A 164 -22.49 1.55 -16.90
C VAL A 164 -23.63 2.21 -16.13
N VAL A 165 -24.28 3.18 -16.75
CA VAL A 165 -25.33 4.00 -16.16
C VAL A 165 -26.68 3.30 -16.29
N THR A 166 -27.22 2.87 -15.14
CA THR A 166 -28.46 2.09 -15.05
C THR A 166 -29.59 2.81 -14.31
N ARG A 167 -29.35 4.05 -13.85
CA ARG A 167 -30.27 4.89 -13.08
C ARG A 167 -29.99 6.36 -13.38
N ASP A 168 -30.96 7.22 -13.06
CA ASP A 168 -30.83 8.66 -13.25
C ASP A 168 -29.59 9.24 -12.55
N VAL A 169 -28.99 10.24 -13.19
CA VAL A 169 -27.80 10.96 -12.72
C VAL A 169 -28.21 12.40 -12.43
N ALA A 170 -27.96 12.85 -11.20
CA ALA A 170 -28.29 14.21 -10.80
C ALA A 170 -27.46 15.27 -11.55
N GLU A 171 -27.99 16.48 -11.65
CA GLU A 171 -27.25 17.65 -12.16
C GLU A 171 -25.93 17.84 -11.39
N TRP A 172 -24.87 18.26 -12.07
CA TRP A 172 -23.50 18.43 -11.53
C TRP A 172 -22.84 17.16 -10.98
N ALA A 173 -23.49 15.99 -11.03
CA ALA A 173 -22.90 14.77 -10.49
C ALA A 173 -21.77 14.25 -11.38
N ILE A 174 -20.70 13.77 -10.74
CA ILE A 174 -19.71 12.90 -11.38
C ILE A 174 -20.03 11.48 -10.95
N VAL A 175 -20.26 10.58 -11.91
CA VAL A 175 -20.55 9.17 -11.66
C VAL A 175 -19.55 8.26 -12.37
N GLY A 176 -19.31 7.07 -11.84
CA GLY A 176 -18.43 6.08 -12.48
C GLY A 176 -18.65 4.66 -11.97
N GLY A 177 -18.07 3.68 -12.66
CA GLY A 177 -18.14 2.25 -12.32
C GLY A 177 -19.23 1.47 -13.04
N ASN A 178 -19.29 0.16 -12.77
CA ASN A 178 -20.28 -0.76 -13.30
C ASN A 178 -20.92 -1.58 -12.17
N PRO A 179 -22.20 -1.32 -11.82
CA PRO A 179 -23.03 -0.19 -12.27
C PRO A 179 -22.52 1.16 -11.74
N ALA A 180 -22.83 2.25 -12.44
CA ALA A 180 -22.37 3.59 -12.10
C ALA A 180 -22.88 4.04 -10.73
N ARG A 181 -22.02 4.72 -9.97
CA ARG A 181 -22.29 5.29 -8.65
C ARG A 181 -21.82 6.74 -8.61
N PHE A 182 -22.50 7.54 -7.79
CA PHE A 182 -22.06 8.89 -7.46
C PHE A 182 -20.65 8.85 -6.87
N LEU A 183 -19.74 9.64 -7.45
CA LEU A 183 -18.37 9.80 -6.98
C LEU A 183 -18.23 11.11 -6.20
N ARG A 184 -18.67 12.22 -6.80
CA ARG A 184 -18.65 13.55 -6.17
C ARG A 184 -19.49 14.54 -6.96
N ASP A 185 -19.71 15.70 -6.37
CA ASP A 185 -20.24 16.88 -7.05
C ASP A 185 -19.11 17.58 -7.85
N ARG A 186 -19.36 17.92 -9.11
CA ARG A 186 -18.41 18.59 -10.02
C ARG A 186 -17.98 19.97 -9.51
N ARG A 187 -18.86 20.67 -8.78
CA ARG A 187 -18.63 22.02 -8.23
C ARG A 187 -17.68 22.02 -7.04
N VAL A 188 -17.53 20.88 -6.37
CA VAL A 188 -16.58 20.72 -5.28
C VAL A 188 -15.19 20.46 -5.88
N PRO A 189 -14.18 21.30 -5.58
CA PRO A 189 -12.81 21.06 -6.05
C PRO A 189 -12.36 19.66 -5.65
N LYS A 190 -11.77 18.92 -6.60
CA LYS A 190 -11.11 17.66 -6.28
C LYS A 190 -9.98 17.98 -5.30
N ALA A 191 -10.10 17.54 -4.05
CA ALA A 191 -8.96 17.57 -3.13
C ALA A 191 -7.77 16.88 -3.83
N PRO A 192 -6.54 17.41 -3.73
CA PRO A 192 -5.40 16.82 -4.42
C PRO A 192 -5.32 15.33 -4.08
N GLU A 193 -5.19 14.50 -5.13
CA GLU A 193 -5.02 13.05 -5.01
C GLU A 193 -3.89 12.73 -4.03
N PRO A 194 -4.15 12.03 -2.91
CA PRO A 194 -3.11 11.75 -1.93
C PRO A 194 -1.96 10.91 -2.49
N ARG A 195 -2.20 10.09 -3.52
CA ARG A 195 -1.19 9.14 -4.03
C ARG A 195 -0.03 9.79 -4.78
N GLY A 196 -0.29 10.81 -5.61
CA GLY A 196 0.78 11.49 -6.37
C GLY A 196 1.62 12.44 -5.51
N GLY A 197 0.99 13.14 -4.57
CA GLY A 197 1.68 14.03 -3.64
C GLY A 197 2.45 13.28 -2.55
N LEU A 198 1.86 12.23 -1.96
CA LEU A 198 2.51 11.43 -0.93
C LEU A 198 3.67 10.61 -1.50
N ALA A 199 3.50 9.97 -2.67
CA ALA A 199 4.59 9.25 -3.33
C ALA A 199 5.79 10.16 -3.62
N ARG A 200 5.54 11.37 -4.13
CA ARG A 200 6.61 12.36 -4.34
C ARG A 200 7.28 12.77 -3.03
N ARG A 201 6.52 13.04 -1.96
CA ARG A 201 7.09 13.39 -0.65
C ARG A 201 7.92 12.26 -0.05
N LEU A 202 7.50 11.00 -0.23
CA LEU A 202 8.26 9.81 0.16
C LEU A 202 9.57 9.72 -0.62
N ALA A 203 9.55 9.95 -1.93
CA ALA A 203 10.76 9.99 -2.76
C ALA A 203 11.72 11.09 -2.32
N ASP A 204 11.21 12.33 -2.15
CA ASP A 204 12.00 13.46 -1.68
C ASP A 204 12.58 13.20 -0.27
N PHE A 205 11.83 12.53 0.60
CA PHE A 205 12.31 12.10 1.92
C PHE A 205 13.41 11.07 1.81
N ALA A 206 13.23 10.04 0.98
CA ALA A 206 14.23 8.99 0.84
C ALA A 206 15.55 9.52 0.28
N ASP A 207 15.51 10.49 -0.64
CA ASP A 207 16.71 11.18 -1.12
C ASP A 207 17.45 11.91 0.01
N ARG A 208 16.71 12.60 0.88
CA ARG A 208 17.30 13.24 2.08
C ARG A 208 17.87 12.20 3.05
N ALA A 209 17.14 11.13 3.33
CA ALA A 209 17.60 10.06 4.22
C ALA A 209 18.89 9.42 3.69
N ARG A 210 18.99 9.17 2.38
CA ARG A 210 20.22 8.69 1.74
C ARG A 210 21.38 9.66 1.87
N ALA A 211 21.14 10.96 1.67
CA ALA A 211 22.17 11.98 1.83
C ALA A 211 22.67 12.10 3.28
N ASP A 212 21.79 11.87 4.25
CA ASP A 212 22.09 11.98 5.68
C ASP A 212 22.71 10.69 6.28
N ALA A 213 22.63 9.54 5.58
CA ALA A 213 22.98 8.23 6.13
C ALA A 213 24.38 8.16 6.76
N ASP A 214 25.42 8.65 6.06
CA ASP A 214 26.80 8.65 6.56
C ASP A 214 26.93 9.54 7.82
N ALA A 215 26.25 10.68 7.87
CA ALA A 215 26.29 11.61 9.00
C ALA A 215 25.59 11.04 10.25
N ILE A 216 24.46 10.36 10.05
CA ILE A 216 23.72 9.68 11.13
C ILE A 216 24.60 8.61 11.78
N ILE A 217 25.23 7.77 10.95
CA ILE A 217 26.09 6.68 11.40
C ILE A 217 27.36 7.22 12.07
N GLU A 218 27.98 8.27 11.51
CA GLU A 218 29.19 8.89 12.06
C GLU A 218 28.95 9.55 13.41
N ARG A 219 27.78 10.18 13.60
CA ARG A 219 27.38 10.74 14.91
C ARG A 219 27.28 9.67 16.00
N SER A 220 26.99 8.43 15.62
CA SER A 220 26.83 7.28 16.52
C SER A 220 28.10 6.43 16.65
N TRP A 221 29.24 6.93 16.18
CA TRP A 221 30.55 6.28 16.27
C TRP A 221 31.45 6.96 17.31
N GLU A 222 31.98 6.18 18.26
CA GLU A 222 32.95 6.62 19.25
C GLU A 222 34.34 6.07 18.88
N PRO A 223 35.19 6.82 18.14
CA PRO A 223 36.47 6.29 17.61
C PRO A 223 37.49 5.95 18.70
N ASP A 224 37.49 6.70 19.80
CA ASP A 224 38.44 6.54 20.91
C ASP A 224 37.98 5.52 21.97
N ALA A 225 36.72 5.08 21.90
CA ALA A 225 36.21 4.04 22.79
C ALA A 225 36.66 2.65 22.29
N LEU A 226 36.86 1.73 23.21
CA LEU A 226 37.19 0.33 22.87
C LEU A 226 35.92 -0.42 22.45
N SER A 227 36.05 -1.33 21.50
CA SER A 227 35.01 -2.31 21.18
C SER A 227 34.80 -3.30 22.33
N ALA A 228 33.80 -4.17 22.18
CA ALA A 228 33.41 -5.11 23.22
C ALA A 228 34.50 -6.13 23.60
N ASP A 229 35.46 -6.38 22.71
CA ASP A 229 36.67 -7.18 23.00
C ASP A 229 37.66 -6.49 23.96
N GLY A 230 37.53 -5.17 24.19
CA GLY A 230 38.43 -4.38 25.02
C GLY A 230 39.79 -4.10 24.38
N GLU A 231 39.98 -4.42 23.10
CA GLU A 231 41.27 -4.29 22.39
C GLU A 231 41.15 -3.39 21.16
N SER A 232 40.13 -3.60 20.33
CA SER A 232 40.02 -2.88 19.06
C SER A 232 39.43 -1.48 19.30
N PRO A 233 39.96 -0.41 18.66
CA PRO A 233 39.38 0.91 18.78
C PRO A 233 38.06 1.01 18.00
N GLY A 234 37.23 1.94 18.45
CA GLY A 234 35.95 2.29 17.85
C GLY A 234 34.78 1.42 18.31
N ARG A 235 33.65 2.05 18.63
CA ARG A 235 32.37 1.34 18.81
C ARG A 235 31.18 2.19 18.39
N TYR A 236 30.07 1.52 18.10
CA TYR A 236 28.78 2.18 17.88
C TYR A 236 28.01 2.34 19.18
N VAL A 237 27.35 3.48 19.33
CA VAL A 237 26.37 3.78 20.39
C VAL A 237 25.08 4.28 19.75
N ASP A 238 23.94 4.13 20.42
CA ASP A 238 22.65 4.51 19.81
C ASP A 238 22.62 6.00 19.43
N ALA A 239 23.10 6.84 20.34
CA ALA A 239 23.32 8.27 20.17
C ALA A 239 24.53 8.71 21.01
N PRO A 240 25.13 9.89 20.76
CA PRO A 240 26.22 10.43 21.57
C PRO A 240 25.90 10.40 23.08
N GLY A 241 26.78 9.75 23.86
CA GLY A 241 26.63 9.62 25.31
C GLY A 241 25.63 8.54 25.76
N ALA A 242 25.07 7.74 24.86
CA ALA A 242 24.24 6.60 25.21
C ALA A 242 25.06 5.48 25.87
N ARG A 243 24.39 4.62 26.65
CA ARG A 243 25.02 3.46 27.27
C ARG A 243 25.51 2.48 26.21
N ALA A 244 26.70 1.92 26.42
CA ALA A 244 27.26 0.88 25.55
C ALA A 244 26.34 -0.35 25.47
N SER A 245 26.12 -0.83 24.25
CA SER A 245 25.41 -2.08 23.95
C SER A 245 25.86 -2.60 22.58
N LEU A 246 25.51 -3.85 22.22
CA LEU A 246 25.88 -4.43 20.91
C LEU A 246 24.90 -4.03 19.79
N ARG A 247 23.63 -3.75 20.14
CA ARG A 247 22.57 -3.44 19.19
C ARG A 247 22.90 -2.25 18.26
N PRO A 248 23.46 -1.12 18.72
CA PRO A 248 23.77 0.01 17.83
C PRO A 248 24.70 -0.35 16.68
N HIS A 249 25.58 -1.33 16.84
CA HIS A 249 26.43 -1.81 15.74
C HIS A 249 25.58 -2.50 14.67
N ALA A 250 24.62 -3.34 15.07
CA ALA A 250 23.68 -3.95 14.14
C ALA A 250 22.80 -2.90 13.45
N ASP A 251 22.21 -1.96 14.21
CA ASP A 251 21.36 -0.91 13.65
C ASP A 251 22.14 -0.03 12.65
N ALA A 252 23.41 0.29 12.91
CA ALA A 252 24.27 1.01 11.97
C ALA A 252 24.49 0.24 10.65
N VAL A 253 24.72 -1.08 10.74
CA VAL A 253 24.82 -1.96 9.56
C VAL A 253 23.51 -1.98 8.79
N GLU A 254 22.37 -2.13 9.47
CA GLU A 254 21.06 -2.14 8.82
C GLU A 254 20.78 -0.82 8.10
N ILE A 255 20.99 0.33 8.74
CA ILE A 255 20.79 1.66 8.15
C ILE A 255 21.69 1.86 6.92
N GLY A 256 22.99 1.53 7.03
CA GLY A 256 23.92 1.65 5.91
C GLY A 256 23.52 0.78 4.71
N MET A 257 23.15 -0.47 4.99
CA MET A 257 22.71 -1.42 3.97
C MET A 257 21.35 -1.07 3.36
N LEU A 258 20.48 -0.40 4.11
CA LEU A 258 19.16 0.05 3.69
C LEU A 258 19.23 1.29 2.79
N LEU A 259 19.97 2.32 3.22
CA LEU A 259 20.00 3.63 2.55
C LEU A 259 21.10 3.73 1.50
N SER A 260 22.26 3.12 1.72
CA SER A 260 23.43 3.25 0.84
C SER A 260 23.80 1.95 0.12
N GLY A 261 23.18 0.82 0.48
CA GLY A 261 23.49 -0.49 -0.09
C GLY A 261 24.87 -1.03 0.27
N ARG A 262 25.54 -0.44 1.27
CA ARG A 262 26.89 -0.80 1.73
C ARG A 262 26.96 -0.70 3.26
N PRO A 263 27.82 -1.49 3.93
CA PRO A 263 28.01 -1.35 5.37
C PRO A 263 28.67 0.00 5.71
N PRO A 264 28.58 0.45 6.97
CA PRO A 264 29.24 1.65 7.47
C PRO A 264 30.73 1.72 7.11
N ARG A 265 31.22 2.91 6.76
CA ARG A 265 32.62 3.12 6.31
C ARG A 265 33.65 3.09 7.43
N GLN A 266 33.21 3.12 8.69
CA GLN A 266 34.09 3.19 9.86
C GLN A 266 34.89 1.90 10.03
N LEU A 267 34.39 0.77 9.51
CA LEU A 267 35.07 -0.52 9.52
C LEU A 267 34.93 -1.19 8.16
N GLU A 268 35.89 -2.03 7.80
CA GLU A 268 35.74 -2.92 6.65
C GLU A 268 34.62 -3.94 6.90
N ALA A 269 33.96 -4.41 5.83
CA ALA A 269 32.83 -5.35 5.95
C ALA A 269 33.19 -6.63 6.74
N ALA A 270 34.41 -7.16 6.52
CA ALA A 270 34.92 -8.32 7.24
C ALA A 270 35.12 -8.04 8.75
N GLU A 271 35.47 -6.82 9.11
CA GLU A 271 35.66 -6.41 10.50
C GLU A 271 34.33 -6.19 11.21
N HIS A 272 33.32 -5.64 10.52
CA HIS A 272 31.94 -5.64 11.02
C HIS A 272 31.47 -7.05 11.36
N ALA A 273 31.65 -8.00 10.43
CA ALA A 273 31.24 -9.38 10.63
C ALA A 273 32.02 -10.06 11.76
N ARG A 274 33.34 -9.84 11.86
CA ARG A 274 34.18 -10.34 12.96
C ARG A 274 33.63 -9.85 14.31
N ARG A 275 33.42 -8.55 14.47
CA ARG A 275 32.96 -7.96 15.75
C ARG A 275 31.57 -8.42 16.16
N LEU A 276 30.63 -8.53 15.21
CA LEU A 276 29.26 -8.99 15.50
C LEU A 276 29.19 -10.49 15.86
N ARG A 277 30.18 -11.30 15.47
CA ARG A 277 30.29 -12.72 15.82
C ARG A 277 31.01 -12.98 17.15
N GLN A 278 31.74 -12.00 17.67
CA GLN A 278 32.56 -12.17 18.85
C GLN A 278 31.73 -12.49 20.09
N ASN A 279 32.34 -13.27 21.00
CA ASN A 279 31.78 -13.60 22.31
C ASN A 279 30.40 -14.27 22.29
N GLN A 280 30.07 -14.92 21.17
CA GLN A 280 29.01 -15.92 21.17
C GLN A 280 29.50 -17.13 21.96
N ASP A 281 28.80 -17.50 23.01
CA ASP A 281 29.14 -18.66 23.83
C ASP A 281 28.97 -19.95 23.01
N PRO A 282 29.99 -20.83 22.90
CA PRO A 282 29.95 -22.02 22.05
C PRO A 282 28.97 -23.09 22.52
N VAL A 283 28.52 -23.05 23.79
CA VAL A 283 27.65 -24.08 24.38
C VAL A 283 26.17 -23.70 24.22
N THR A 284 25.82 -22.48 24.57
CA THR A 284 24.45 -21.94 24.48
C THR A 284 24.16 -21.36 23.11
N GLY A 285 25.18 -20.89 22.39
CA GLY A 285 25.03 -20.14 21.15
C GLY A 285 24.49 -18.72 21.36
N LEU A 286 24.44 -18.23 22.60
CA LEU A 286 23.96 -16.87 22.90
C LEU A 286 25.14 -15.91 23.05
N THR A 287 24.91 -14.65 22.70
CA THR A 287 25.91 -13.58 22.85
C THR A 287 25.58 -12.76 24.09
N ALA A 288 26.50 -12.70 25.05
CA ALA A 288 26.32 -11.95 26.28
C ALA A 288 26.09 -10.44 26.03
N GLU A 289 25.39 -9.78 26.96
CA GLU A 289 25.40 -8.33 27.03
C GLU A 289 26.80 -7.79 27.33
N VAL A 290 27.01 -6.49 27.10
CA VAL A 290 28.22 -5.80 27.52
C VAL A 290 28.07 -5.20 28.92
N ASP A 291 29.15 -5.17 29.68
CA ASP A 291 29.24 -4.54 30.99
C ASP A 291 29.13 -3.00 30.90
N SER A 292 29.13 -2.32 32.04
CA SER A 292 29.09 -0.86 32.10
C SER A 292 30.29 -0.16 31.44
N ALA A 293 31.42 -0.86 31.25
CA ALA A 293 32.57 -0.38 30.50
C ALA A 293 32.45 -0.65 29.00
N GLY A 294 31.40 -1.36 28.56
CA GLY A 294 31.15 -1.74 27.18
C GLY A 294 31.92 -2.97 26.74
N ARG A 295 32.45 -3.78 27.66
CA ARG A 295 33.15 -5.05 27.37
C ARG A 295 32.20 -6.22 27.44
N HIS A 296 32.54 -7.31 26.77
CA HIS A 296 31.81 -8.56 26.86
C HIS A 296 31.55 -9.00 28.31
N GLY A 297 30.26 -9.18 28.64
CA GLY A 297 29.79 -9.68 29.91
C GLY A 297 29.92 -11.19 30.03
N THR A 298 29.37 -11.72 31.12
CA THR A 298 29.41 -13.16 31.41
C THR A 298 28.56 -13.96 30.43
N ALA A 299 29.05 -15.14 30.05
CA ALA A 299 28.34 -16.06 29.18
C ALA A 299 26.94 -16.38 29.75
N PRO A 300 25.88 -16.36 28.92
CA PRO A 300 24.54 -16.75 29.34
C PRO A 300 24.52 -18.21 29.79
N THR A 301 23.74 -18.52 30.83
CA THR A 301 23.64 -19.88 31.39
C THR A 301 22.53 -20.72 30.76
N GLY A 302 21.58 -20.07 30.09
CA GLY A 302 20.41 -20.73 29.49
C GLY A 302 19.66 -19.80 28.54
N PHE A 303 18.66 -20.35 27.85
CA PHE A 303 17.94 -19.59 26.84
C PHE A 303 17.21 -18.36 27.41
N THR A 304 16.71 -18.46 28.64
CA THR A 304 15.93 -17.41 29.32
C THR A 304 16.77 -16.28 29.96
N ASP A 305 18.08 -16.25 29.74
CA ASP A 305 19.02 -15.38 30.44
C ASP A 305 19.13 -13.97 29.80
N GLY A 306 18.31 -13.04 30.27
CA GLY A 306 18.43 -11.60 29.97
C GLY A 306 18.19 -11.20 28.50
N ALA A 307 18.75 -10.07 28.08
CA ALA A 307 18.59 -9.58 26.71
C ALA A 307 19.49 -10.29 25.68
N ALA A 308 20.28 -11.27 26.10
CA ALA A 308 21.15 -12.07 25.22
C ALA A 308 20.35 -12.78 24.11
N GLN A 309 19.08 -13.10 24.37
CA GLN A 309 18.15 -13.62 23.35
C GLN A 309 17.98 -12.65 22.19
N TYR A 310 17.91 -11.34 22.46
CA TYR A 310 17.67 -10.33 21.44
C TYR A 310 18.83 -10.20 20.45
N HIS A 311 20.05 -10.59 20.85
CA HIS A 311 21.22 -10.61 19.99
C HIS A 311 21.14 -11.67 18.89
N VAL A 312 20.38 -12.75 19.10
CA VAL A 312 20.08 -13.74 18.04
C VAL A 312 19.38 -13.05 16.87
N LEU A 313 18.59 -12.02 17.14
CA LEU A 313 17.86 -11.28 16.13
C LEU A 313 18.72 -10.15 15.57
N SER A 314 19.04 -9.15 16.41
CA SER A 314 19.74 -7.94 15.99
C SER A 314 21.11 -8.22 15.34
N LEU A 315 22.00 -8.95 16.02
CA LEU A 315 23.33 -9.25 15.45
C LEU A 315 23.23 -10.21 14.28
N GLY A 316 22.33 -11.20 14.38
CA GLY A 316 22.15 -12.20 13.35
C GLY A 316 21.69 -11.61 12.02
N TYR A 317 20.70 -10.71 12.01
CA TYR A 317 20.22 -10.11 10.75
C TYR A 317 21.23 -9.13 10.18
N ALA A 318 21.95 -8.39 11.01
CA ALA A 318 23.07 -7.58 10.55
C ALA A 318 24.17 -8.45 9.90
N LEU A 319 24.45 -9.64 10.45
CA LEU A 319 25.37 -10.60 9.84
C LEU A 319 24.86 -11.13 8.51
N ASP A 320 23.57 -11.44 8.39
CA ASP A 320 22.95 -11.87 7.14
C ASP A 320 23.14 -10.81 6.04
N LEU A 321 22.99 -9.52 6.37
CA LEU A 321 23.24 -8.41 5.44
C LEU A 321 24.71 -8.29 5.00
N LEU A 322 25.64 -8.70 5.86
CA LEU A 322 27.08 -8.74 5.57
C LEU A 322 27.51 -10.00 4.83
N GLY A 323 26.58 -10.91 4.48
CA GLY A 323 26.90 -12.21 3.88
C GLY A 323 27.63 -13.14 4.86
N SER A 324 27.39 -12.98 6.15
CA SER A 324 27.97 -13.77 7.25
C SER A 324 26.87 -14.45 8.07
N SER A 325 27.24 -15.07 9.18
CA SER A 325 26.32 -15.75 10.09
C SER A 325 26.90 -15.80 11.51
N LEU A 326 26.06 -16.15 12.48
CA LEU A 326 26.52 -16.41 13.85
C LEU A 326 27.55 -17.55 13.86
N GLU A 327 28.56 -17.45 14.72
CA GLU A 327 29.68 -18.41 14.84
C GLU A 327 29.19 -19.83 15.13
N HIS A 328 28.30 -19.95 16.11
CA HIS A 328 27.81 -21.19 16.68
C HIS A 328 26.30 -21.32 16.47
N PRO A 329 25.77 -22.56 16.37
CA PRO A 329 24.33 -22.78 16.44
C PRO A 329 23.78 -22.31 17.79
N ILE A 330 22.49 -22.00 17.85
CA ILE A 330 21.80 -21.65 19.10
C ILE A 330 21.57 -22.93 19.90
N GLY A 331 22.64 -23.45 20.52
CA GLY A 331 22.67 -24.71 21.22
C GLY A 331 21.63 -24.82 22.35
N ALA A 332 21.32 -23.70 23.00
CA ALA A 332 20.28 -23.63 24.04
C ALA A 332 18.88 -23.99 23.50
N VAL A 333 18.62 -23.77 22.21
CA VAL A 333 17.36 -24.13 21.53
C VAL A 333 17.50 -25.45 20.77
N ALA A 334 18.66 -25.73 20.18
CA ALA A 334 18.90 -26.98 19.45
C ALA A 334 18.73 -28.24 20.33
N ARG A 335 18.94 -28.10 21.65
CA ARG A 335 18.76 -29.18 22.63
C ARG A 335 17.33 -29.33 23.15
N MET A 336 16.42 -28.41 22.82
CA MET A 336 15.02 -28.48 23.26
C MET A 336 14.29 -29.62 22.56
N THR A 337 13.52 -30.38 23.33
CA THR A 337 12.51 -31.31 22.84
C THR A 337 11.21 -30.57 22.55
N GLN A 338 10.27 -31.24 21.88
CA GLN A 338 8.92 -30.70 21.64
C GLN A 338 8.19 -30.39 22.97
N ALA A 339 8.43 -31.19 24.01
CA ALA A 339 7.90 -30.95 25.34
C ALA A 339 8.47 -29.65 25.94
N ASP A 340 9.77 -29.41 25.78
CA ASP A 340 10.42 -28.18 26.23
C ASP A 340 9.88 -26.95 25.48
N ILE A 341 9.59 -27.08 24.17
CA ILE A 341 8.96 -26.00 23.38
C ILE A 341 7.56 -25.66 23.91
N ILE A 342 6.74 -26.69 24.19
CA ILE A 342 5.40 -26.49 24.75
C ILE A 342 5.50 -25.86 26.14
N GLU A 343 6.35 -26.41 27.02
CA GLU A 343 6.57 -25.86 28.36
C GLU A 343 7.06 -24.41 28.31
N PHE A 344 7.96 -24.09 27.38
CA PHE A 344 8.41 -22.71 27.17
C PHE A 344 7.24 -21.79 26.83
N CYS A 345 6.34 -22.19 25.92
CA CYS A 345 5.15 -21.40 25.57
C CYS A 345 4.18 -21.25 26.75
N GLU A 346 3.89 -22.33 27.47
CA GLU A 346 2.93 -22.33 28.60
C GLU A 346 3.41 -21.51 29.80
N THR A 347 4.73 -21.46 30.02
CA THR A 347 5.33 -20.73 31.14
C THR A 347 5.49 -19.23 30.89
N GLN A 348 5.25 -18.75 29.67
CA GLN A 348 5.32 -17.32 29.40
C GLN A 348 4.21 -16.56 30.14
N PRO A 349 4.49 -15.33 30.62
CA PRO A 349 3.54 -14.51 31.37
C PRO A 349 2.47 -13.86 30.48
N TRP A 350 1.77 -14.62 29.64
CA TRP A 350 0.79 -14.10 28.65
C TRP A 350 -0.26 -13.17 29.27
N ALA A 351 -0.74 -13.47 30.48
CA ALA A 351 -1.76 -12.66 31.16
C ALA A 351 -1.24 -11.32 31.69
N SER A 352 0.06 -11.20 32.00
CA SER A 352 0.63 -10.06 32.74
C SER A 352 1.78 -9.36 32.02
N ALA A 353 2.30 -9.90 30.93
CA ALA A 353 3.39 -9.28 30.17
C ALA A 353 3.38 -9.77 28.71
N GLY A 354 2.27 -9.54 28.00
CA GLY A 354 2.08 -9.95 26.61
C GLY A 354 3.21 -9.54 25.67
N TRP A 355 3.80 -8.34 25.85
CA TRP A 355 4.97 -7.93 25.08
C TRP A 355 6.19 -8.82 25.34
N SER A 356 6.45 -9.15 26.61
CA SER A 356 7.61 -9.98 26.99
C SER A 356 7.42 -11.41 26.49
N SER A 357 6.22 -11.97 26.61
CA SER A 357 5.89 -13.29 26.05
C SER A 357 6.08 -13.30 24.53
N GLY A 358 5.60 -12.27 23.83
CA GLY A 358 5.80 -12.13 22.39
C GLY A 358 7.28 -12.03 22.00
N ALA A 359 8.07 -11.26 22.74
CA ALA A 359 9.52 -11.12 22.52
C ALA A 359 10.29 -12.43 22.79
N ALA A 360 9.84 -13.24 23.76
CA ALA A 360 10.40 -14.56 24.02
C ALA A 360 10.08 -15.55 22.88
N ILE A 361 8.84 -15.56 22.38
CA ILE A 361 8.46 -16.36 21.20
C ILE A 361 9.23 -15.92 19.96
N ASP A 362 9.40 -14.62 19.76
CA ASP A 362 10.17 -14.05 18.67
C ASP A 362 11.62 -14.57 18.67
N SER A 363 12.25 -14.56 19.85
CA SER A 363 13.60 -15.06 20.04
C SER A 363 13.70 -16.57 19.82
N LEU A 364 12.73 -17.35 20.30
CA LEU A 364 12.67 -18.79 20.08
C LEU A 364 12.50 -19.13 18.60
N GLY A 365 11.52 -18.51 17.93
CA GLY A 365 11.25 -18.70 16.50
C GLY A 365 12.45 -18.33 15.63
N THR A 366 13.10 -17.20 15.93
CA THR A 366 14.32 -16.78 15.22
C THR A 366 15.48 -17.74 15.47
N SER A 367 15.63 -18.27 16.70
CA SER A 367 16.65 -19.26 17.01
C SER A 367 16.45 -20.58 16.25
N LEU A 368 15.19 -21.05 16.16
CA LEU A 368 14.82 -22.22 15.35
C LEU A 368 15.13 -21.99 13.87
N PHE A 369 14.76 -20.82 13.33
CA PHE A 369 15.13 -20.41 11.97
C PHE A 369 16.65 -20.49 11.74
N ARG A 370 17.46 -19.91 12.63
CA ARG A 370 18.93 -19.89 12.44
C ARG A 370 19.55 -21.27 12.49
N ASN A 371 19.05 -22.14 13.36
CA ASN A 371 19.50 -23.53 13.41
C ASN A 371 19.12 -24.29 12.12
N LEU A 372 17.87 -24.14 11.65
CA LEU A 372 17.42 -24.72 10.37
C LEU A 372 18.24 -24.23 9.17
N ALA A 373 18.50 -22.93 9.10
CA ALA A 373 19.29 -22.34 8.01
C ALA A 373 20.74 -22.86 7.98
N ARG A 374 21.28 -23.31 9.11
CA ARG A 374 22.64 -23.83 9.24
C ARG A 374 22.73 -25.32 8.96
N ASP A 375 21.85 -26.11 9.55
CA ASP A 375 21.95 -27.57 9.55
C ASP A 375 21.18 -28.24 8.39
N GLY A 376 20.48 -27.43 7.59
CA GLY A 376 19.59 -27.91 6.52
C GLY A 376 18.26 -28.41 7.09
N ASP A 377 17.55 -29.24 6.32
CA ASP A 377 16.23 -29.77 6.70
C ASP A 377 16.33 -30.89 7.77
N ASP A 378 16.98 -30.58 8.91
CA ASP A 378 16.99 -31.46 10.07
C ASP A 378 15.55 -31.66 10.56
N ARG A 379 15.08 -32.91 10.40
CA ARG A 379 13.76 -33.35 10.86
C ARG A 379 13.49 -33.05 12.33
N SER A 380 14.51 -32.97 13.19
CA SER A 380 14.31 -32.60 14.59
C SER A 380 13.96 -31.11 14.73
N ALA A 381 14.79 -30.23 14.16
CA ALA A 381 14.56 -28.80 14.16
C ALA A 381 13.22 -28.43 13.50
N ARG A 382 12.86 -29.11 12.40
CA ARG A 382 11.58 -28.89 11.73
C ARG A 382 10.38 -29.25 12.60
N ARG A 383 10.45 -30.38 13.33
CA ARG A 383 9.39 -30.76 14.27
C ARG A 383 9.24 -29.80 15.44
N ASN A 384 10.34 -29.20 15.92
CA ASN A 384 10.26 -28.18 16.96
C ASN A 384 9.59 -26.90 16.44
N LEU A 385 9.88 -26.50 15.21
CA LEU A 385 9.18 -25.40 14.55
C LEU A 385 7.68 -25.71 14.38
N ASP A 386 7.33 -26.88 13.84
CA ASP A 386 5.93 -27.29 13.68
C ASP A 386 5.19 -27.31 15.03
N THR A 387 5.88 -27.71 16.11
CA THR A 387 5.33 -27.69 17.47
C THR A 387 5.05 -26.27 17.94
N LEU A 388 6.00 -25.34 17.75
CA LEU A 388 5.83 -23.93 18.10
C LEU A 388 4.67 -23.29 17.32
N ILE A 389 4.63 -23.47 16.01
CA ILE A 389 3.57 -22.94 15.14
C ILE A 389 2.22 -23.55 15.51
N GLY A 390 2.16 -24.86 15.74
CA GLY A 390 0.94 -25.57 16.16
C GLY A 390 0.39 -25.07 17.49
N TRP A 391 1.27 -24.79 18.46
CA TRP A 391 0.88 -24.19 19.73
C TRP A 391 0.31 -22.78 19.51
N LEU A 392 1.03 -21.91 18.79
CA LEU A 392 0.57 -20.54 18.53
C LEU A 392 -0.76 -20.50 17.76
N HIS A 393 -0.94 -21.42 16.81
CA HIS A 393 -2.18 -21.50 16.02
C HIS A 393 -3.39 -21.89 16.87
N THR A 394 -3.21 -22.82 17.82
CA THR A 394 -4.30 -23.33 18.65
C THR A 394 -4.63 -22.44 19.86
N HIS A 395 -3.71 -21.55 20.26
CA HIS A 395 -3.87 -20.66 21.42
C HIS A 395 -4.16 -19.20 21.06
N ALA A 396 -4.26 -18.86 19.77
CA ALA A 396 -4.71 -17.53 19.35
C ALA A 396 -6.20 -17.34 19.68
N SER A 397 -6.55 -16.25 20.36
CA SER A 397 -7.93 -15.89 20.66
C SER A 397 -8.74 -15.71 19.38
N ARG A 398 -9.93 -16.30 19.32
CA ARG A 398 -10.86 -16.10 18.19
C ARG A 398 -11.54 -14.73 18.21
N ASP A 399 -11.62 -14.10 19.37
CA ASP A 399 -12.28 -12.81 19.53
C ASP A 399 -11.37 -11.66 19.11
N THR A 400 -10.07 -11.75 19.46
CA THR A 400 -9.09 -10.68 19.24
C THR A 400 -8.01 -11.01 18.22
N GLY A 401 -7.79 -12.29 17.90
CA GLY A 401 -6.62 -12.74 17.14
C GLY A 401 -5.29 -12.69 17.91
N MET A 402 -5.31 -12.26 19.18
CA MET A 402 -4.11 -12.10 20.01
C MET A 402 -3.84 -13.35 20.88
N TRP A 403 -2.62 -13.47 21.41
CA TRP A 403 -2.23 -14.51 22.39
C TRP A 403 -2.33 -14.05 23.86
N SER A 404 -2.56 -12.76 24.09
CA SER A 404 -2.72 -12.20 25.43
C SER A 404 -3.96 -11.31 25.49
N ALA A 405 -4.50 -11.17 26.71
CA ALA A 405 -5.71 -10.40 26.96
C ALA A 405 -5.39 -8.94 27.30
N ALA A 406 -6.35 -8.05 27.04
CA ALA A 406 -6.28 -6.67 27.46
C ALA A 406 -6.21 -6.56 28.99
N ARG A 407 -5.54 -5.52 29.49
CA ARG A 407 -5.50 -5.24 30.94
C ARG A 407 -6.05 -3.86 31.25
N PRO A 408 -6.62 -3.63 32.45
CA PRO A 408 -7.13 -2.31 32.81
C PRO A 408 -6.07 -1.19 32.72
N SER A 409 -4.82 -1.49 33.09
CA SER A 409 -3.74 -0.50 33.16
C SER A 409 -3.28 0.01 31.80
N ASP A 410 -3.16 -0.85 30.81
CA ASP A 410 -2.55 -0.55 29.50
C ASP A 410 -3.39 -0.97 28.30
N GLY A 411 -4.64 -1.39 28.50
CA GLY A 411 -5.57 -1.70 27.43
C GLY A 411 -5.05 -2.85 26.56
N LEU A 412 -5.02 -2.61 25.26
CA LEU A 412 -4.58 -3.57 24.24
C LEU A 412 -3.09 -3.41 23.85
N LEU A 413 -2.33 -2.52 24.52
CA LEU A 413 -0.93 -2.26 24.19
C LEU A 413 -0.07 -3.53 24.26
N GLN A 414 -0.15 -4.27 25.36
CA GLN A 414 0.63 -5.49 25.55
C GLN A 414 0.20 -6.60 24.57
N PRO A 415 -1.11 -6.86 24.36
CA PRO A 415 -1.57 -7.77 23.31
C PRO A 415 -1.05 -7.46 21.91
N VAL A 416 -1.23 -6.22 21.44
CA VAL A 416 -0.86 -5.83 20.07
C VAL A 416 0.66 -5.87 19.89
N ASN A 417 1.43 -5.31 20.83
CA ASN A 417 2.88 -5.31 20.71
C ASN A 417 3.46 -6.73 20.85
N GLY A 418 2.89 -7.56 21.74
CA GLY A 418 3.25 -8.97 21.86
C GLY A 418 2.94 -9.78 20.59
N PHE A 419 1.81 -9.49 19.95
CA PHE A 419 1.42 -10.12 18.69
C PHE A 419 2.41 -9.81 17.57
N TYR A 420 2.83 -8.55 17.43
CA TYR A 420 3.85 -8.18 16.45
C TYR A 420 5.12 -9.01 16.64
N ARG A 421 5.65 -9.07 17.86
CA ARG A 421 6.89 -9.81 18.17
C ARG A 421 6.75 -11.29 17.84
N ALA A 422 5.70 -11.94 18.35
CA ALA A 422 5.47 -13.36 18.13
C ALA A 422 5.29 -13.67 16.63
N SER A 423 4.44 -12.90 15.93
CA SER A 423 4.14 -13.13 14.51
C SER A 423 5.35 -12.89 13.61
N ARG A 424 6.18 -11.88 13.90
CA ARG A 424 7.38 -11.56 13.13
C ARG A 424 8.42 -12.69 13.17
N GLY A 425 8.74 -13.19 14.35
CA GLY A 425 9.73 -14.27 14.55
C GLY A 425 9.24 -15.66 14.16
N THR A 426 7.95 -15.82 13.84
CA THR A 426 7.35 -17.10 13.47
C THR A 426 6.63 -17.02 12.13
N PHE A 427 5.35 -16.66 12.10
CA PHE A 427 4.54 -16.71 10.88
C PHE A 427 5.13 -15.89 9.73
N ALA A 428 5.49 -14.63 9.95
CA ALA A 428 6.07 -13.78 8.90
C ALA A 428 7.45 -14.30 8.45
N GLN A 429 8.27 -14.78 9.39
CA GLN A 429 9.59 -15.36 9.11
C GLN A 429 9.54 -16.52 8.11
N PHE A 430 8.48 -17.32 8.18
CA PHE A 430 8.31 -18.54 7.39
C PHE A 430 7.23 -18.41 6.31
N GLY A 431 6.68 -17.21 6.07
CA GLY A 431 5.64 -16.99 5.06
C GLY A 431 4.31 -17.70 5.35
N LEU A 432 4.01 -17.95 6.63
CA LEU A 432 2.82 -18.67 7.06
C LEU A 432 1.65 -17.70 7.34
N PRO A 433 0.41 -18.11 7.05
CA PRO A 433 -0.77 -17.31 7.37
C PRO A 433 -1.03 -17.25 8.88
N ILE A 434 -1.45 -16.08 9.37
CA ILE A 434 -1.82 -15.86 10.77
C ILE A 434 -3.26 -16.34 11.02
N PRO A 435 -3.57 -16.95 12.19
CA PRO A 435 -4.96 -17.26 12.55
C PRO A 435 -5.77 -15.98 12.80
N ASN A 436 -7.07 -16.02 12.50
CA ASN A 436 -8.03 -14.95 12.80
C ASN A 436 -7.63 -13.56 12.27
N ALA A 437 -7.05 -13.48 11.06
CA ALA A 437 -6.45 -12.28 10.48
C ALA A 437 -7.36 -11.02 10.50
N GLU A 438 -8.66 -11.15 10.24
CA GLU A 438 -9.58 -10.00 10.29
C GLU A 438 -9.76 -9.47 11.72
N ARG A 439 -9.75 -10.35 12.74
CA ARG A 439 -9.87 -9.97 14.16
C ARG A 439 -8.61 -9.26 14.66
N VAL A 440 -7.45 -9.59 14.10
CA VAL A 440 -6.20 -8.87 14.35
C VAL A 440 -6.35 -7.41 13.90
N ILE A 441 -6.89 -7.16 12.71
CA ILE A 441 -7.13 -5.81 12.20
C ILE A 441 -8.08 -5.05 13.13
N ASP A 442 -9.20 -5.67 13.52
CA ASP A 442 -10.17 -5.04 14.43
C ASP A 442 -9.52 -4.64 15.77
N THR A 443 -8.77 -5.55 16.37
CA THR A 443 -8.09 -5.31 17.66
C THR A 443 -7.00 -4.25 17.58
N VAL A 444 -6.26 -4.20 16.46
CA VAL A 444 -5.26 -3.15 16.21
C VAL A 444 -5.92 -1.77 16.13
N PHE A 445 -7.07 -1.65 15.46
CA PHE A 445 -7.82 -0.40 15.42
C PHE A 445 -8.41 -0.01 16.77
N ASP A 446 -8.88 -0.97 17.57
CA ASP A 446 -9.34 -0.70 18.94
C ASP A 446 -8.21 -0.15 19.80
N GLN A 447 -6.98 -0.65 19.62
CA GLN A 447 -5.79 -0.13 20.28
C GLN A 447 -5.38 1.26 19.77
N LEU A 448 -5.53 1.54 18.46
CA LEU A 448 -5.26 2.85 17.89
C LEU A 448 -6.19 3.95 18.42
N ALA A 449 -7.41 3.59 18.83
CA ALA A 449 -8.36 4.52 19.44
C ALA A 449 -8.01 4.87 20.91
N ASP A 450 -6.99 4.24 21.51
CA ASP A 450 -6.58 4.49 22.89
C ASP A 450 -5.56 5.65 22.99
N ASP A 451 -6.07 6.83 23.32
CA ASP A 451 -5.29 8.07 23.48
C ASP A 451 -4.16 7.97 24.51
N ARG A 452 -4.19 6.99 25.43
CA ARG A 452 -3.10 6.76 26.39
C ARG A 452 -1.78 6.45 25.68
N HIS A 453 -1.85 5.82 24.51
CA HIS A 453 -0.68 5.30 23.79
C HIS A 453 -0.45 6.00 22.45
N PHE A 454 -1.51 6.43 21.77
CA PHE A 454 -1.44 7.09 20.45
C PHE A 454 -1.75 8.60 20.49
N GLY A 455 -1.93 9.18 21.67
CA GLY A 455 -2.04 10.62 21.83
C GLY A 455 -0.77 11.39 21.45
N PRO A 456 -0.83 12.74 21.31
CA PRO A 456 0.30 13.57 20.89
C PRO A 456 1.57 13.34 21.73
N GLY A 457 2.69 13.05 21.06
CA GLY A 457 4.00 12.82 21.70
C GLY A 457 4.14 11.49 22.47
N ARG A 458 3.13 10.60 22.41
CA ARG A 458 3.16 9.30 23.10
C ARG A 458 3.68 8.17 22.22
N THR A 459 3.50 8.29 20.91
CA THR A 459 3.91 7.29 19.93
C THR A 459 5.43 7.10 19.89
N THR A 460 5.84 5.84 19.99
CA THR A 460 7.22 5.38 19.79
C THR A 460 7.35 4.62 18.47
N ALA A 461 8.59 4.49 17.98
CA ALA A 461 8.91 3.68 16.80
C ALA A 461 8.42 2.24 16.98
N CYS A 462 8.62 1.67 18.18
CA CYS A 462 8.14 0.33 18.51
C CYS A 462 6.62 0.24 18.39
N THR A 463 5.88 1.09 19.10
CA THR A 463 4.41 1.04 19.11
C THR A 463 3.78 1.25 17.74
N MET A 464 4.37 2.09 16.88
CA MET A 464 3.84 2.30 15.54
C MET A 464 4.19 1.13 14.61
N LEU A 465 5.38 0.57 14.70
CA LEU A 465 5.75 -0.63 13.96
C LEU A 465 4.89 -1.84 14.36
N ASP A 466 4.59 -1.95 15.66
CA ASP A 466 3.71 -2.95 16.26
C ASP A 466 2.26 -2.84 15.73
N VAL A 467 1.89 -1.74 15.09
CA VAL A 467 0.61 -1.54 14.38
C VAL A 467 0.76 -1.72 12.88
N ALA A 468 1.74 -1.07 12.27
CA ALA A 468 1.95 -1.07 10.82
C ALA A 468 2.20 -2.48 10.29
N HIS A 469 3.01 -3.28 10.99
CA HIS A 469 3.34 -4.63 10.55
C HIS A 469 2.15 -5.59 10.63
N PRO A 470 1.38 -5.70 11.74
CA PRO A 470 0.16 -6.53 11.74
C PRO A 470 -0.82 -6.16 10.63
N LEU A 471 -1.12 -4.87 10.44
CA LEU A 471 -2.00 -4.42 9.35
C LEU A 471 -1.46 -4.84 7.98
N TRP A 472 -0.15 -4.69 7.77
CA TRP A 472 0.52 -5.16 6.57
C TRP A 472 0.45 -6.67 6.41
N LEU A 473 0.75 -7.46 7.45
CA LEU A 473 0.74 -8.92 7.40
C LEU A 473 -0.66 -9.46 7.03
N THR A 474 -1.72 -8.81 7.51
CA THR A 474 -3.11 -9.19 7.26
C THR A 474 -3.75 -8.53 6.04
N ARG A 475 -3.00 -7.71 5.27
CA ARG A 475 -3.53 -6.89 4.15
C ARG A 475 -4.26 -7.69 3.06
N HIS A 476 -3.88 -8.96 2.89
CA HIS A 476 -4.48 -9.86 1.90
C HIS A 476 -5.97 -10.13 2.14
N THR A 477 -6.46 -9.97 3.37
CA THR A 477 -7.89 -10.13 3.71
C THR A 477 -8.77 -9.06 3.04
N GLY A 478 -8.23 -7.86 2.80
CA GLY A 478 -9.00 -6.71 2.34
C GLY A 478 -9.98 -6.13 3.36
N HIS A 479 -10.03 -6.67 4.59
CA HIS A 479 -10.89 -6.18 5.67
C HIS A 479 -10.46 -4.77 6.12
N ARG A 480 -11.45 -3.87 6.30
CA ARG A 480 -11.25 -2.43 6.64
C ARG A 480 -10.22 -1.69 5.77
N ARG A 481 -10.09 -2.08 4.49
CA ARG A 481 -9.08 -1.55 3.55
C ARG A 481 -9.02 -0.02 3.52
N GLU A 482 -10.18 0.64 3.40
CA GLU A 482 -10.22 2.10 3.31
C GLU A 482 -9.70 2.78 4.58
N GLU A 483 -10.01 2.22 5.76
CA GLU A 483 -9.54 2.72 7.05
C GLU A 483 -8.04 2.48 7.23
N VAL A 484 -7.54 1.31 6.82
CA VAL A 484 -6.10 1.00 6.80
C VAL A 484 -5.34 1.96 5.89
N HIS A 485 -5.88 2.26 4.70
CA HIS A 485 -5.27 3.21 3.78
C HIS A 485 -5.29 4.64 4.35
N ALA A 486 -6.39 5.07 4.95
CA ALA A 486 -6.47 6.40 5.57
C ALA A 486 -5.44 6.54 6.70
N PHE A 487 -5.41 5.56 7.62
CA PHE A 487 -4.42 5.50 8.70
C PHE A 487 -2.98 5.52 8.18
N ALA A 488 -2.68 4.73 7.13
CA ALA A 488 -1.33 4.67 6.58
C ALA A 488 -0.89 6.01 5.97
N ALA A 489 -1.78 6.70 5.25
CA ALA A 489 -1.49 8.00 4.67
C ALA A 489 -1.23 9.09 5.74
N GLU A 490 -2.08 9.13 6.77
CA GLU A 490 -1.92 10.07 7.89
C GLU A 490 -0.64 9.79 8.70
N SER A 491 -0.35 8.52 8.96
CA SER A 491 0.84 8.11 9.72
C SER A 491 2.13 8.43 8.97
N ILE A 492 2.17 8.23 7.64
CA ILE A 492 3.34 8.63 6.84
C ILE A 492 3.57 10.14 6.99
N ASP A 493 2.53 10.96 6.84
CA ASP A 493 2.68 12.42 6.94
C ASP A 493 3.21 12.87 8.30
N GLN A 494 2.75 12.25 9.37
CA GLN A 494 3.26 12.49 10.70
C GLN A 494 4.74 12.10 10.81
N ILE A 495 5.10 10.87 10.41
CA ILE A 495 6.48 10.37 10.53
C ILE A 495 7.45 11.25 9.75
N LEU A 496 7.13 11.62 8.51
CA LEU A 496 8.01 12.44 7.67
C LEU A 496 8.37 13.79 8.31
N GLY A 497 7.47 14.36 9.12
CA GLY A 497 7.68 15.61 9.85
C GLY A 497 8.68 15.53 11.02
N HIS A 498 9.05 14.31 11.45
CA HIS A 498 9.93 14.10 12.59
C HIS A 498 11.39 13.76 12.22
N TRP A 499 11.74 13.80 10.93
CA TRP A 499 13.12 13.60 10.50
C TRP A 499 14.02 14.75 10.96
N ALA A 500 15.09 14.42 11.67
CA ALA A 500 16.13 15.38 12.02
C ALA A 500 17.29 15.28 11.02
N PRO A 501 17.53 16.30 10.17
CA PRO A 501 18.59 16.27 9.17
C PRO A 501 19.95 15.93 9.77
N GLY A 502 20.64 14.96 9.18
CA GLY A 502 21.95 14.46 9.62
C GLY A 502 21.96 13.72 10.97
N ALA A 503 20.80 13.54 11.62
CA ALA A 503 20.68 12.86 12.91
C ALA A 503 19.65 11.72 12.92
N GLY A 504 18.73 11.67 11.95
CA GLY A 504 17.76 10.60 11.78
C GLY A 504 16.50 10.81 12.60
N PHE A 505 15.94 9.72 13.15
CA PHE A 505 14.75 9.77 13.99
C PHE A 505 15.06 9.48 15.46
N GLY A 506 14.32 10.15 16.35
CA GLY A 506 14.22 9.74 17.76
C GLY A 506 13.37 8.48 17.90
N PHE A 507 13.61 7.71 18.97
CA PHE A 507 12.79 6.53 19.26
C PHE A 507 11.34 6.89 19.58
N ARG A 508 11.10 8.06 20.17
CA ARG A 508 9.77 8.63 20.45
C ARG A 508 9.63 9.99 19.75
N PHE A 509 8.45 10.28 19.21
CA PHE A 509 8.17 11.62 18.67
C PHE A 509 8.31 12.69 19.76
N SER A 510 8.95 13.82 19.43
CA SER A 510 9.07 14.95 20.36
C SER A 510 7.68 15.46 20.77
N PRO A 511 7.48 15.81 22.06
CA PRO A 511 6.22 16.36 22.51
C PRO A 511 6.00 17.75 21.91
N THR A 512 4.75 18.18 21.80
CA THR A 512 4.39 19.52 21.32
C THR A 512 4.81 20.63 22.31
N SER A 513 5.01 20.28 23.58
CA SER A 513 5.51 21.19 24.62
C SER A 513 6.23 20.41 25.72
N GLY A 514 7.18 21.05 26.39
CA GLY A 514 7.99 20.46 27.46
C GLY A 514 9.37 19.98 27.00
N PRO A 515 10.23 19.57 27.95
CA PRO A 515 11.59 19.13 27.65
C PRO A 515 11.60 17.76 26.98
N ASN A 516 12.53 17.56 26.05
CA ASN A 516 12.81 16.24 25.49
C ASN A 516 13.49 15.35 26.54
N ALA A 517 12.97 14.14 26.73
CA ALA A 517 13.70 13.03 27.35
C ALA A 517 14.67 12.36 26.35
N VAL A 518 15.51 11.44 26.85
CA VAL A 518 16.56 10.77 26.07
C VAL A 518 16.01 10.02 24.85
N ASP A 519 14.85 9.39 24.98
CA ASP A 519 14.19 8.64 23.90
C ASP A 519 13.60 9.54 22.78
N HIS A 520 13.55 10.85 22.99
CA HIS A 520 13.21 11.82 21.94
C HIS A 520 14.43 12.28 21.13
N LEU A 521 15.65 11.99 21.60
CA LEU A 521 16.86 12.35 20.87
C LEU A 521 17.05 11.38 19.69
N PRO A 522 17.44 11.87 18.51
CA PRO A 522 17.71 11.00 17.38
C PRO A 522 18.85 10.02 17.64
N GLY A 523 18.62 8.77 17.24
CA GLY A 523 19.54 7.65 17.41
C GLY A 523 19.33 6.57 16.36
N LEU A 524 20.22 5.58 16.33
CA LEU A 524 20.20 4.50 15.35
C LEU A 524 18.94 3.64 15.49
N GLN A 525 18.57 3.26 16.71
CA GLN A 525 17.41 2.42 16.97
C GLN A 525 16.12 3.06 16.47
N GLY A 526 15.91 4.35 16.77
CA GLY A 526 14.74 5.07 16.27
C GLY A 526 14.74 5.15 14.74
N THR A 527 15.90 5.45 14.16
CA THR A 527 16.06 5.62 12.70
C THR A 527 15.75 4.34 11.93
N GLU A 528 16.34 3.20 12.33
CA GLU A 528 16.11 1.90 11.71
C GLU A 528 14.61 1.53 11.73
N MET A 529 13.99 1.60 12.91
CA MET A 529 12.61 1.20 13.11
C MET A 529 11.61 2.09 12.35
N TRP A 530 11.82 3.41 12.33
CA TRP A 530 10.94 4.32 11.58
C TRP A 530 11.08 4.17 10.07
N LEU A 531 12.29 3.93 9.55
CA LEU A 531 12.49 3.66 8.12
C LEU A 531 11.78 2.38 7.68
N ALA A 532 11.81 1.33 8.51
CA ALA A 532 11.04 0.11 8.28
C ALA A 532 9.52 0.35 8.36
N THR A 533 9.07 1.12 9.35
CA THR A 533 7.66 1.50 9.52
C THR A 533 7.12 2.25 8.29
N LEU A 534 7.88 3.23 7.79
CA LEU A 534 7.52 3.98 6.57
C LEU A 534 7.35 3.05 5.37
N TRP A 535 8.21 2.03 5.23
CA TRP A 535 8.08 1.07 4.15
C TRP A 535 6.77 0.28 4.25
N TYR A 536 6.42 -0.25 5.42
CA TYR A 536 5.16 -0.98 5.61
C TYR A 536 3.92 -0.13 5.34
N LEU A 537 3.89 1.11 5.84
CA LEU A 537 2.78 2.04 5.59
C LEU A 537 2.68 2.42 4.11
N ALA A 538 3.81 2.62 3.44
CA ALA A 538 3.83 2.92 2.00
C ALA A 538 3.40 1.71 1.16
N ASP A 539 3.73 0.49 1.59
CA ASP A 539 3.34 -0.75 0.89
C ASP A 539 1.84 -1.03 1.05
N LEU A 540 1.27 -0.75 2.23
CA LEU A 540 -0.19 -0.75 2.44
C LEU A 540 -0.94 0.14 1.45
N LEU A 541 -0.30 1.22 0.98
CA LEU A 541 -0.84 2.14 -0.02
C LEU A 541 -0.46 1.80 -1.48
N GLY A 542 0.38 0.79 -1.69
CA GLY A 542 0.92 0.42 -3.00
C GLY A 542 1.91 1.45 -3.58
N ILE A 543 2.62 2.19 -2.72
CA ILE A 543 3.57 3.25 -3.12
C ILE A 543 4.97 3.09 -2.49
N SER A 544 5.27 1.94 -1.89
CA SER A 544 6.55 1.62 -1.23
C SER A 544 7.77 1.81 -2.14
N GLU A 545 7.64 1.54 -3.44
CA GLU A 545 8.70 1.76 -4.44
C GLU A 545 9.18 3.22 -4.49
N SER A 546 8.36 4.19 -4.06
CA SER A 546 8.75 5.61 -4.00
C SER A 546 9.89 5.87 -3.02
N LEU A 547 10.07 5.02 -2.00
CA LEU A 547 11.18 5.13 -1.05
C LEU A 547 12.52 4.74 -1.69
N GLY A 548 12.52 3.90 -2.73
CA GLY A 548 13.76 3.40 -3.35
C GLY A 548 14.66 2.59 -2.39
N TYR A 549 14.14 2.16 -1.25
CA TYR A 549 14.77 1.24 -0.32
C TYR A 549 13.74 0.21 0.17
N ARG A 550 14.23 -0.93 0.67
CA ARG A 550 13.41 -2.01 1.22
C ARG A 550 14.10 -2.63 2.43
N PRO A 551 13.44 -2.75 3.60
CA PRO A 551 14.02 -3.38 4.78
C PRO A 551 14.48 -4.82 4.50
N ARG A 552 15.66 -5.19 4.98
CA ARG A 552 16.23 -6.53 4.78
C ARG A 552 16.78 -7.19 6.06
N GLY A 553 16.88 -6.44 7.16
CA GLY A 553 17.33 -6.98 8.44
C GLY A 553 16.16 -7.39 9.35
N VAL A 554 16.15 -6.96 10.62
CA VAL A 554 15.17 -7.43 11.64
C VAL A 554 13.72 -7.26 11.17
N HIS A 555 13.44 -6.18 10.44
CA HIS A 555 12.11 -5.78 9.98
C HIS A 555 11.86 -6.05 8.49
N ARG A 556 12.49 -7.08 7.93
CA ARG A 556 12.26 -7.49 6.53
C ARG A 556 10.81 -7.93 6.27
N PRO A 557 10.23 -7.62 5.10
CA PRO A 557 8.90 -8.06 4.73
C PRO A 557 8.85 -9.49 4.17
N GLU A 558 9.92 -9.96 3.51
CA GLU A 558 9.94 -11.32 2.95
C GLU A 558 10.18 -12.38 4.02
N PRO A 559 9.63 -13.59 3.84
CA PRO A 559 10.06 -14.76 4.58
C PRO A 559 11.58 -14.92 4.51
N ALA A 560 12.20 -15.22 5.65
CA ALA A 560 13.63 -15.51 5.72
C ALA A 560 13.93 -16.96 5.33
N HIS A 561 12.94 -17.85 5.40
CA HIS A 561 13.06 -19.25 5.04
C HIS A 561 11.75 -19.75 4.42
N ASP A 562 11.87 -20.41 3.26
CA ASP A 562 10.73 -21.02 2.57
C ASP A 562 10.59 -22.48 3.02
N LEU A 563 9.44 -22.80 3.60
CA LEU A 563 9.14 -24.15 4.10
C LEU A 563 8.61 -25.09 3.01
N GLY A 564 8.37 -24.60 1.78
CA GLY A 564 7.81 -25.34 0.65
C GLY A 564 8.83 -25.94 -0.34
N GLY A 565 10.13 -25.83 -0.02
CA GLY A 565 11.24 -26.39 -0.81
C GLY A 565 11.48 -27.88 -0.61
#